data_AF-A0A9D7IIC4-F1
#
_entry.id   AF-A0A9D7IIC4-F1
#
_cell.length_a   1.000
_cell.length_b   1.000
_cell.length_c   1.000
_cell.angle_alpha   90.00
_cell.angle_beta   90.00
_cell.angle_gamma   90.00
#
_symmetry.space_group_name_H-M   'P 1'
#
loop_
_entity.id
_entity.type
_entity.pdbx_description
1 polymer ?
#
loop_
_entity_poly.entity_id
_entity_poly.type
_entity_poly.pdbx_seq_one_letter_code
_entity_poly.pdbx_strand_id
1 'polypeptide(L)'
;MFDTVFTTVGSSTEVFTVYNTESKSISISSIRLALGEPSNFRLNVDGMPGKSFSNVEIGPNDSIFIFVEVTVDPNNLTTPMIVADSIIFETNGNVQDIDLVAFGQDAYFHRPDPNSSSFPFFTLGCNDVWNNDKPHVIYGYAIVDSLCTLTINQGTKVHLHPGSALIVYSSASLFINGTQQDKVIIQGDRLDPDYADVPGQWDKIWIYPGSRNSYIRNAIIKNGNIGLQVDTVAGPGDSTLYLENTIVKTMTANALLLRGSTVSAYNCVFANCGSSVVSILYGGNYKFFNSTFANFWQNGTRQDPILFMNNYYLNGVRQLESYFGNCLIYGNNDQEIGIDSFPLSNKLNFYFDHALLKVESTFSTSTPFHYNAIVRSTSNSNSPGFADPANNNYKLDSLNSSAIDYGSMSVLNAFPAVLNTDIDGITRPQRAQPDLGAYERQ
;
A
#
# COMPACT_ATOMS: atom_id res chain seq x y z
N MET A 1 14.89 1.11 -21.13
CA MET A 1 15.42 0.52 -19.88
C MET A 1 14.24 -0.09 -19.15
N PHE A 2 14.34 -1.37 -18.78
CA PHE A 2 13.32 -2.11 -18.06
C PHE A 2 13.64 -2.09 -16.55
N ASP A 3 12.61 -2.06 -15.71
CA ASP A 3 12.80 -2.12 -14.26
C ASP A 3 13.09 -3.55 -13.77
N THR A 4 13.13 -3.74 -12.45
CA THR A 4 13.35 -5.02 -11.79
C THR A 4 12.18 -5.96 -12.04
N VAL A 5 12.46 -7.04 -12.74
CA VAL A 5 11.53 -8.12 -13.06
C VAL A 5 11.85 -9.30 -12.15
N PHE A 6 10.84 -9.93 -11.55
CA PHE A 6 11.08 -11.18 -10.86
C PHE A 6 11.41 -12.27 -11.87
N THR A 7 12.46 -13.04 -11.59
CA THR A 7 12.86 -14.14 -12.47
C THR A 7 11.70 -15.12 -12.67
N THR A 8 11.59 -15.74 -13.85
CA THR A 8 10.46 -16.57 -14.30
C THR A 8 9.15 -15.83 -14.64
N VAL A 9 9.07 -14.52 -14.36
CA VAL A 9 7.94 -13.66 -14.73
C VAL A 9 8.36 -12.76 -15.91
N GLY A 10 7.48 -12.57 -16.89
CA GLY A 10 7.71 -11.63 -17.98
C GLY A 10 7.62 -10.18 -17.50
N SER A 11 8.40 -9.28 -18.09
CA SER A 11 8.31 -7.85 -17.84
C SER A 11 7.02 -7.25 -18.42
N SER A 12 6.78 -5.98 -18.07
CA SER A 12 5.99 -5.08 -18.90
C SER A 12 6.56 -5.01 -20.33
N THR A 13 5.68 -4.77 -21.30
CA THR A 13 6.05 -4.58 -22.71
C THR A 13 6.43 -3.12 -22.95
N GLU A 14 7.66 -2.88 -23.38
CA GLU A 14 8.10 -1.57 -23.86
C GLU A 14 7.78 -1.42 -25.34
N VAL A 15 7.34 -0.24 -25.77
CA VAL A 15 6.98 0.03 -27.16
C VAL A 15 7.69 1.28 -27.68
N PHE A 16 8.20 1.18 -28.90
CA PHE A 16 8.67 2.33 -29.64
C PHE A 16 8.34 2.20 -31.12
N THR A 17 8.47 3.31 -31.83
CA THR A 17 8.10 3.42 -33.24
C THR A 17 9.35 3.73 -34.06
N VAL A 18 9.51 3.03 -35.19
CA VAL A 18 10.55 3.31 -36.18
C VAL A 18 9.91 4.00 -37.37
N TYR A 19 10.38 5.21 -37.67
CA TYR A 19 9.80 6.06 -38.72
C TYR A 19 10.65 6.02 -39.99
N ASN A 20 9.97 5.92 -41.13
CA ASN A 20 10.54 6.28 -42.41
C ASN A 20 10.19 7.73 -42.76
N THR A 21 11.16 8.64 -42.63
CA THR A 21 10.98 10.06 -42.96
C THR A 21 11.15 10.37 -44.45
N GLU A 22 11.46 9.37 -45.28
CA GLU A 22 11.68 9.54 -46.71
C GLU A 22 10.38 9.46 -47.51
N SER A 23 10.40 10.07 -48.70
CA SER A 23 9.28 10.04 -49.65
C SER A 23 9.19 8.74 -50.47
N LYS A 24 10.02 7.75 -50.15
CA LYS A 24 10.06 6.42 -50.78
C LYS A 24 10.04 5.34 -49.70
N SER A 25 9.59 4.12 -50.04
CA SER A 25 9.73 2.98 -49.14
C SER A 25 11.19 2.72 -48.80
N ILE A 26 11.45 2.36 -47.55
CA ILE A 26 12.75 1.85 -47.09
C ILE A 26 12.60 0.37 -46.72
N SER A 27 13.66 -0.41 -46.96
CA SER A 27 13.73 -1.80 -46.49
C SER A 27 14.86 -1.92 -45.49
N ILE A 28 14.49 -2.23 -44.25
CA ILE A 28 15.43 -2.56 -43.19
C ILE A 28 15.85 -4.01 -43.43
N SER A 29 17.11 -4.23 -43.80
CA SER A 29 17.62 -5.54 -44.17
C SER A 29 17.67 -6.49 -42.96
N SER A 30 17.92 -5.96 -41.76
CA SER A 30 17.90 -6.75 -40.52
C SER A 30 17.43 -5.93 -39.33
N ILE A 31 16.54 -6.52 -38.52
CA ILE A 31 16.24 -6.11 -37.15
C ILE A 31 16.50 -7.33 -36.27
N ARG A 32 17.42 -7.27 -35.30
CA ARG A 32 17.73 -8.43 -34.47
C ARG A 32 18.22 -8.05 -33.08
N LEU A 33 18.08 -8.95 -32.14
CA LEU A 33 18.78 -8.88 -30.86
C LEU A 33 20.26 -9.24 -31.07
N ALA A 34 21.17 -8.47 -30.47
CA ALA A 34 22.61 -8.65 -30.65
C ALA A 34 23.08 -10.01 -30.12
N LEU A 35 22.51 -10.47 -29.01
CA LEU A 35 22.75 -11.81 -28.46
C LEU A 35 22.03 -12.93 -29.22
N GLY A 36 21.05 -12.63 -30.08
CA GLY A 36 20.29 -13.62 -30.83
C GLY A 36 19.47 -14.55 -29.95
N GLU A 37 19.49 -15.86 -30.21
CA GLU A 37 18.72 -16.87 -29.46
C GLU A 37 19.01 -16.88 -27.94
N PRO A 38 20.27 -16.74 -27.47
CA PRO A 38 20.59 -16.55 -26.06
C PRO A 38 19.96 -15.33 -25.38
N SER A 39 19.38 -14.38 -26.11
CA SER A 39 18.79 -13.18 -25.51
C SER A 39 17.59 -13.53 -24.62
N ASN A 40 17.52 -12.90 -23.45
CA ASN A 40 16.35 -12.92 -22.58
C ASN A 40 15.24 -11.99 -23.08
N PHE A 41 15.54 -11.12 -24.06
CA PHE A 41 14.58 -10.22 -24.68
C PHE A 41 13.84 -10.91 -25.83
N ARG A 42 12.61 -10.47 -26.06
CA ARG A 42 11.73 -10.91 -27.15
C ARG A 42 11.20 -9.67 -27.85
N LEU A 43 11.14 -9.72 -29.17
CA LEU A 43 10.63 -8.63 -29.99
C LEU A 43 9.31 -9.05 -30.65
N ASN A 44 8.45 -8.07 -30.87
CA ASN A 44 7.39 -8.14 -31.87
C ASN A 44 7.53 -6.92 -32.79
N VAL A 45 7.79 -7.17 -34.08
CA VAL A 45 7.97 -6.14 -35.09
C VAL A 45 6.75 -6.14 -36.00
N ASP A 46 5.96 -5.07 -35.91
CA ASP A 46 4.74 -4.84 -36.70
C ASP A 46 3.76 -6.03 -36.71
N GLY A 47 3.56 -6.63 -35.55
CA GLY A 47 2.67 -7.78 -35.35
C GLY A 47 3.37 -9.15 -35.46
N MET A 48 4.61 -9.22 -35.93
CA MET A 48 5.36 -10.47 -36.05
C MET A 48 6.28 -10.69 -34.83
N PRO A 49 6.10 -11.77 -34.04
CA PRO A 49 6.99 -12.10 -32.93
C PRO A 49 8.28 -12.80 -33.42
N GLY A 50 9.41 -12.53 -32.76
CA GLY A 50 10.70 -13.13 -33.09
C GLY A 50 11.88 -12.46 -32.38
N LYS A 51 13.10 -12.97 -32.62
CA LYS A 51 14.37 -12.38 -32.14
C LYS A 51 15.20 -11.78 -33.28
N SER A 52 14.83 -12.09 -34.52
CA SER A 52 15.44 -11.59 -35.74
C SER A 52 14.41 -11.51 -36.86
N PHE A 53 14.47 -10.45 -37.64
CA PHE A 53 13.61 -10.16 -38.77
C PHE A 53 14.48 -9.66 -39.93
N SER A 54 14.04 -9.92 -41.15
CA SER A 54 14.76 -9.55 -42.36
C SER A 54 13.82 -8.92 -43.36
N ASN A 55 14.33 -7.94 -44.12
CA ASN A 55 13.61 -7.26 -45.21
C ASN A 55 12.27 -6.66 -44.74
N VAL A 56 12.30 -5.94 -43.63
CA VAL A 56 11.11 -5.24 -43.11
C VAL A 56 10.94 -3.94 -43.89
N GLU A 57 9.87 -3.84 -44.68
CA GLU A 57 9.56 -2.65 -45.48
C GLU A 57 8.74 -1.66 -44.66
N ILE A 58 9.10 -0.38 -44.75
CA ILE A 58 8.32 0.74 -44.20
C ILE A 58 7.97 1.68 -45.35
N GLY A 59 6.67 1.94 -45.52
CA GLY A 59 6.16 2.82 -46.56
C GLY A 59 6.67 4.27 -46.45
N PRO A 60 6.51 5.10 -47.49
CA PRO A 60 6.94 6.49 -47.48
C PRO A 60 6.15 7.32 -46.45
N ASN A 61 6.86 8.06 -45.60
CA ASN A 61 6.28 8.81 -44.47
C ASN A 61 5.45 7.94 -43.52
N ASP A 62 5.80 6.66 -43.39
CA ASP A 62 5.10 5.68 -42.57
C ASP A 62 5.98 5.20 -41.41
N SER A 63 5.44 4.34 -40.56
CA SER A 63 6.12 3.82 -39.39
C SER A 63 5.69 2.42 -39.00
N ILE A 64 6.56 1.71 -38.29
CA ILE A 64 6.25 0.41 -37.69
C ILE A 64 6.36 0.48 -36.17
N PHE A 65 5.56 -0.32 -35.48
CA PHE A 65 5.70 -0.52 -34.03
C PHE A 65 6.64 -1.67 -33.73
N ILE A 66 7.48 -1.48 -32.71
CA ILE A 66 8.29 -2.55 -32.12
C ILE A 66 7.96 -2.63 -30.64
N PHE A 67 7.55 -3.83 -30.23
CA PHE A 67 7.32 -4.18 -28.84
C PHE A 67 8.47 -5.05 -28.33
N VAL A 68 8.88 -4.82 -27.09
CA VAL A 68 10.01 -5.50 -26.46
C VAL A 68 9.61 -5.99 -25.07
N GLU A 69 9.86 -7.25 -24.78
CA GLU A 69 9.63 -7.87 -23.47
C GLU A 69 10.88 -8.62 -23.01
N VAL A 70 11.09 -8.76 -21.70
CA VAL A 70 12.16 -9.58 -21.14
C VAL A 70 11.60 -10.63 -20.19
N THR A 71 12.19 -11.83 -20.19
CA THR A 71 11.97 -12.82 -19.14
C THR A 71 13.32 -13.31 -18.68
N VAL A 72 13.63 -13.06 -17.41
CA VAL A 72 14.93 -13.41 -16.84
C VAL A 72 14.83 -14.78 -16.19
N ASP A 73 15.73 -15.69 -16.60
CA ASP A 73 15.85 -17.00 -15.98
C ASP A 73 16.45 -16.89 -14.57
N PRO A 74 15.95 -17.67 -13.59
CA PRO A 74 16.45 -17.64 -12.22
C PRO A 74 17.87 -18.18 -12.16
N ASN A 75 18.72 -17.55 -11.34
CA ASN A 75 20.12 -17.97 -11.17
C ASN A 75 20.48 -18.39 -9.74
N ASN A 76 19.48 -18.49 -8.86
CA ASN A 76 19.59 -18.82 -7.45
C ASN A 76 20.39 -17.80 -6.60
N LEU A 77 20.74 -16.64 -7.14
CA LEU A 77 21.42 -15.58 -6.38
C LEU A 77 20.43 -14.78 -5.52
N THR A 78 20.93 -14.11 -4.48
CA THR A 78 20.14 -13.24 -3.60
C THR A 78 20.15 -11.78 -4.04
N THR A 79 21.11 -11.39 -4.88
CA THR A 79 21.25 -10.02 -5.39
C THR A 79 20.59 -9.86 -6.76
N PRO A 80 19.96 -8.71 -7.06
CA PRO A 80 19.50 -8.39 -8.40
C PRO A 80 20.65 -8.52 -9.42
N MET A 81 20.34 -9.04 -10.60
CA MET A 81 21.26 -9.19 -11.72
C MET A 81 20.91 -8.21 -12.83
N ILE A 82 21.92 -7.73 -13.56
CA ILE A 82 21.71 -6.90 -14.75
C ILE A 82 21.73 -7.81 -15.98
N VAL A 83 20.68 -7.74 -16.79
CA VAL A 83 20.60 -8.37 -18.11
C VAL A 83 20.63 -7.25 -19.14
N ALA A 84 21.58 -7.30 -20.06
CA ALA A 84 21.74 -6.32 -21.12
C ALA A 84 21.84 -6.99 -22.49
N ASP A 85 21.31 -6.31 -23.50
CA ASP A 85 21.39 -6.66 -24.92
C ASP A 85 21.18 -5.38 -25.74
N SER A 86 21.22 -5.45 -27.07
CA SER A 86 20.85 -4.33 -27.93
C SER A 86 20.02 -4.81 -29.12
N ILE A 87 19.09 -3.98 -29.60
CA ILE A 87 18.39 -4.22 -30.87
C ILE A 87 19.22 -3.58 -31.97
N ILE A 88 19.71 -4.37 -32.92
CA ILE A 88 20.51 -3.92 -34.05
C ILE A 88 19.62 -3.80 -35.29
N PHE A 89 19.67 -2.64 -35.92
CA PHE A 89 19.05 -2.31 -37.20
C PHE A 89 20.13 -2.19 -38.28
N GLU A 90 19.88 -2.82 -39.43
CA GLU A 90 20.71 -2.66 -40.62
C GLU A 90 19.88 -2.18 -41.79
N THR A 91 20.27 -1.06 -42.39
CA THR A 91 19.59 -0.46 -43.55
C THR A 91 20.62 0.10 -44.52
N ASN A 92 20.66 -0.39 -45.76
CA ASN A 92 21.59 0.06 -46.81
C ASN A 92 23.07 0.07 -46.38
N GLY A 93 23.48 -0.88 -45.52
CA GLY A 93 24.84 -0.97 -44.99
C GLY A 93 25.14 -0.08 -43.78
N ASN A 94 24.18 0.76 -43.35
CA ASN A 94 24.28 1.50 -42.09
C ASN A 94 23.76 0.64 -40.94
N VAL A 95 24.44 0.69 -39.80
CA VAL A 95 24.07 -0.01 -38.57
C VAL A 95 23.66 1.02 -37.52
N GLN A 96 22.53 0.79 -36.86
CA GLN A 96 22.09 1.54 -35.68
C GLN A 96 21.65 0.55 -34.61
N ASP A 97 21.75 0.94 -33.35
CA ASP A 97 21.36 0.10 -32.24
C ASP A 97 20.60 0.85 -31.15
N ILE A 98 19.81 0.09 -30.39
CA ILE A 98 19.09 0.55 -29.21
C ILE A 98 19.47 -0.38 -28.05
N ASP A 99 20.08 0.19 -27.01
CA ASP A 99 20.47 -0.55 -25.81
C ASP A 99 19.25 -0.97 -24.97
N LEU A 100 19.27 -2.23 -24.57
CA LEU A 100 18.31 -2.85 -23.66
C LEU A 100 19.01 -3.22 -22.37
N VAL A 101 18.43 -2.81 -21.24
CA VAL A 101 18.91 -3.15 -19.90
C VAL A 101 17.70 -3.48 -19.04
N ALA A 102 17.75 -4.59 -18.31
CA ALA A 102 16.75 -5.03 -17.36
C ALA A 102 17.41 -5.53 -16.07
N PHE A 103 16.72 -5.41 -14.93
CA PHE A 103 17.16 -6.00 -13.68
C PHE A 103 16.34 -7.26 -13.40
N GLY A 104 16.99 -8.40 -13.14
CA GLY A 104 16.32 -9.63 -12.71
C GLY A 104 16.50 -9.84 -11.22
N GLN A 105 15.45 -10.17 -10.48
CA GLN A 105 15.55 -10.53 -9.06
C GLN A 105 14.88 -11.87 -8.79
N ASP A 106 15.65 -12.81 -8.24
CA ASP A 106 15.11 -14.06 -7.72
C ASP A 106 14.16 -13.78 -6.53
N ALA A 107 13.09 -14.55 -6.44
CA ALA A 107 12.10 -14.44 -5.37
C ALA A 107 11.59 -15.81 -4.89
N TYR A 108 11.06 -15.84 -3.67
CA TYR A 108 10.26 -16.95 -3.17
C TYR A 108 8.83 -16.83 -3.67
N PHE A 109 8.45 -17.67 -4.64
CA PHE A 109 7.11 -17.70 -5.19
C PHE A 109 6.19 -18.60 -4.37
N HIS A 110 5.12 -17.99 -3.85
CA HIS A 110 4.06 -18.63 -3.10
C HIS A 110 2.81 -18.69 -3.96
N ARG A 111 2.46 -19.87 -4.47
CA ARG A 111 1.40 -20.02 -5.47
C ARG A 111 0.65 -21.34 -5.27
N PRO A 112 -0.64 -21.40 -5.67
CA PRO A 112 -1.39 -22.66 -5.70
C PRO A 112 -0.75 -23.67 -6.66
N ASP A 113 -1.05 -24.95 -6.43
CA ASP A 113 -0.67 -26.02 -7.36
C ASP A 113 -1.26 -25.70 -8.75
N PRO A 114 -0.43 -25.63 -9.81
CA PRO A 114 -0.89 -25.38 -11.17
C PRO A 114 -1.95 -26.36 -11.67
N ASN A 115 -2.02 -27.55 -11.08
CA ASN A 115 -2.98 -28.59 -11.43
C ASN A 115 -4.25 -28.56 -10.57
N SER A 116 -4.35 -27.66 -9.59
CA SER A 116 -5.54 -27.51 -8.77
C SER A 116 -6.66 -26.83 -9.57
N SER A 117 -7.78 -27.52 -9.73
CA SER A 117 -9.01 -26.97 -10.31
C SER A 117 -9.82 -26.10 -9.34
N SER A 118 -9.34 -25.94 -8.11
CA SER A 118 -10.01 -25.18 -7.06
C SER A 118 -9.71 -23.69 -7.19
N PHE A 119 -10.55 -22.88 -6.52
CA PHE A 119 -10.29 -21.45 -6.29
C PHE A 119 -8.80 -21.24 -5.91
N PRO A 120 -8.10 -20.20 -6.42
CA PRO A 120 -6.64 -20.11 -6.38
C PRO A 120 -6.11 -19.77 -4.98
N PHE A 121 -6.30 -20.65 -4.01
CA PHE A 121 -5.75 -20.53 -2.65
C PHE A 121 -4.74 -21.64 -2.37
N PHE A 122 -3.85 -21.38 -1.42
CA PHE A 122 -2.89 -22.35 -0.90
C PHE A 122 -2.57 -22.03 0.56
N THR A 123 -2.14 -23.04 1.31
CA THR A 123 -1.79 -22.90 2.71
C THR A 123 -0.28 -22.78 2.87
N LEU A 124 0.16 -21.79 3.65
CA LEU A 124 1.57 -21.60 4.01
C LEU A 124 2.04 -22.66 5.00
N GLY A 125 3.36 -22.83 5.12
CA GLY A 125 3.94 -23.66 6.16
C GLY A 125 3.55 -23.14 7.54
N CYS A 126 3.21 -24.04 8.45
CA CYS A 126 2.85 -23.63 9.81
C CYS A 126 4.08 -23.07 10.52
N ASN A 127 3.97 -21.85 11.07
CA ASN A 127 5.09 -21.12 11.68
C ASN A 127 6.18 -20.73 10.67
N ASP A 128 5.79 -20.49 9.41
CA ASP A 128 6.69 -19.97 8.39
C ASP A 128 7.33 -18.64 8.82
N VAL A 129 8.59 -18.50 8.45
CA VAL A 129 9.39 -17.29 8.70
C VAL A 129 9.92 -16.77 7.38
N TRP A 130 9.56 -15.54 7.05
CA TRP A 130 9.97 -14.83 5.84
C TRP A 130 11.06 -13.81 6.20
N ASN A 131 12.21 -13.95 5.56
CA ASN A 131 13.39 -13.12 5.77
C ASN A 131 13.66 -12.24 4.55
N ASN A 132 14.61 -11.33 4.68
CA ASN A 132 14.92 -10.33 3.66
C ASN A 132 16.01 -10.77 2.68
N ASP A 133 16.37 -12.06 2.64
CA ASP A 133 17.38 -12.61 1.73
C ASP A 133 16.91 -12.62 0.27
N LYS A 134 15.61 -12.83 0.04
CA LYS A 134 14.93 -12.65 -1.24
C LYS A 134 13.52 -12.09 -1.01
N PRO A 135 12.95 -11.35 -1.97
CA PRO A 135 11.53 -10.97 -1.92
C PRO A 135 10.63 -12.20 -1.91
N HIS A 136 9.46 -12.07 -1.30
CA HIS A 136 8.40 -13.07 -1.34
C HIS A 136 7.28 -12.59 -2.26
N VAL A 137 6.84 -13.42 -3.22
CA VAL A 137 5.82 -13.04 -4.21
C VAL A 137 4.64 -14.01 -4.11
N ILE A 138 3.45 -13.50 -3.84
CA ILE A 138 2.22 -14.27 -3.67
C ILE A 138 1.38 -14.20 -4.95
N TYR A 139 1.00 -15.37 -5.47
CA TYR A 139 0.00 -15.54 -6.51
C TYR A 139 -1.21 -16.28 -5.94
N GLY A 140 -2.40 -15.68 -6.00
CA GLY A 140 -3.61 -16.22 -5.39
C GLY A 140 -3.70 -15.92 -3.90
N TYR A 141 -4.47 -16.71 -3.16
CA TYR A 141 -4.77 -16.47 -1.74
C TYR A 141 -3.87 -17.33 -0.86
N ALA A 142 -2.88 -16.71 -0.23
CA ALA A 142 -2.02 -17.34 0.77
C ALA A 142 -2.77 -17.43 2.10
N ILE A 143 -2.91 -18.62 2.66
CA ILE A 143 -3.60 -18.86 3.93
C ILE A 143 -2.58 -19.20 5.02
N VAL A 144 -2.57 -18.39 6.08
CA VAL A 144 -1.99 -18.79 7.37
C VAL A 144 -3.07 -19.58 8.11
N ASP A 145 -2.87 -20.90 8.23
CA ASP A 145 -3.90 -21.79 8.76
C ASP A 145 -4.13 -21.64 10.27
N SER A 146 -5.24 -22.18 10.76
CA SER A 146 -5.58 -22.18 12.18
C SER A 146 -4.44 -22.68 13.05
N LEU A 147 -4.19 -21.97 14.16
CA LEU A 147 -3.12 -22.25 15.13
C LEU A 147 -1.69 -22.06 14.59
N CYS A 148 -1.53 -21.60 13.34
CA CYS A 148 -0.24 -21.27 12.76
C CYS A 148 0.03 -19.77 12.84
N THR A 149 1.31 -19.44 12.81
CA THR A 149 1.78 -18.05 12.73
C THR A 149 2.56 -17.86 11.44
N LEU A 150 2.42 -16.70 10.79
CA LEU A 150 3.38 -16.24 9.80
C LEU A 150 4.22 -15.12 10.41
N THR A 151 5.54 -15.26 10.38
CA THR A 151 6.47 -14.23 10.84
C THR A 151 7.21 -13.61 9.66
N ILE A 152 7.12 -12.29 9.49
CA ILE A 152 7.82 -11.53 8.46
C ILE A 152 8.81 -10.60 9.16
N ASN A 153 10.10 -10.88 9.00
CA ASN A 153 11.16 -10.14 9.67
C ASN A 153 11.49 -8.81 8.97
N GLN A 154 12.24 -7.97 9.66
CA GLN A 154 12.64 -6.63 9.20
C GLN A 154 13.26 -6.62 7.80
N GLY A 155 13.01 -5.55 7.04
CA GLY A 155 13.54 -5.38 5.69
C GLY A 155 12.97 -6.31 4.62
N THR A 156 12.11 -7.27 4.99
CA THR A 156 11.50 -8.18 4.02
C THR A 156 10.57 -7.43 3.06
N LYS A 157 10.67 -7.77 1.77
CA LYS A 157 9.80 -7.26 0.72
C LYS A 157 8.81 -8.36 0.32
N VAL A 158 7.52 -8.05 0.44
CA VAL A 158 6.42 -8.93 0.05
C VAL A 158 5.65 -8.29 -1.08
N HIS A 159 5.43 -9.06 -2.13
CA HIS A 159 4.73 -8.65 -3.33
C HIS A 159 3.52 -9.54 -3.54
N LEU A 160 2.41 -8.94 -3.97
CA LEU A 160 1.19 -9.66 -4.28
C LEU A 160 0.80 -9.37 -5.73
N HIS A 161 0.54 -10.44 -6.49
CA HIS A 161 0.05 -10.34 -7.86
C HIS A 161 -1.41 -9.82 -7.89
N PRO A 162 -1.88 -9.17 -8.99
CA PRO A 162 -3.29 -8.83 -9.17
C PRO A 162 -4.25 -9.96 -8.79
N GLY A 163 -5.22 -9.62 -7.95
CA GLY A 163 -6.19 -10.58 -7.41
C GLY A 163 -5.64 -11.53 -6.34
N SER A 164 -4.47 -11.26 -5.76
CA SER A 164 -3.88 -12.06 -4.67
C SER A 164 -4.17 -11.47 -3.30
N ALA A 165 -4.18 -12.32 -2.27
CA ALA A 165 -4.48 -11.93 -0.89
C ALA A 165 -3.66 -12.74 0.12
N LEU A 166 -3.44 -12.17 1.31
CA LEU A 166 -2.91 -12.89 2.47
C LEU A 166 -4.03 -13.01 3.51
N ILE A 167 -4.42 -14.23 3.85
CA ILE A 167 -5.52 -14.51 4.77
C ILE A 167 -4.95 -15.15 6.04
N VAL A 168 -5.16 -14.49 7.18
CA VAL A 168 -4.81 -14.98 8.50
C VAL A 168 -6.06 -15.62 9.08
N TYR A 169 -6.15 -16.95 9.00
CA TYR A 169 -7.39 -17.68 9.28
C TYR A 169 -7.75 -17.71 10.77
N SER A 170 -8.89 -18.32 11.11
CA SER A 170 -9.38 -18.38 12.50
C SER A 170 -8.33 -19.01 13.43
N SER A 171 -8.04 -18.38 14.56
CA SER A 171 -7.00 -18.76 15.53
C SER A 171 -5.56 -18.75 14.98
N ALA A 172 -5.31 -18.18 13.79
CA ALA A 172 -3.98 -17.91 13.28
C ALA A 172 -3.50 -16.51 13.71
N SER A 173 -2.20 -16.26 13.51
CA SER A 173 -1.56 -14.97 13.81
C SER A 173 -0.60 -14.52 12.69
N LEU A 174 -0.51 -13.21 12.49
CA LEU A 174 0.48 -12.58 11.60
C LEU A 174 1.37 -11.64 12.39
N PHE A 175 2.67 -11.86 12.30
CA PHE A 175 3.71 -11.10 12.98
C PHE A 175 4.61 -10.41 11.96
N ILE A 176 4.50 -9.09 11.83
CA ILE A 176 5.40 -8.29 11.00
C ILE A 176 6.33 -7.49 11.92
N ASN A 177 7.62 -7.83 11.88
CA ASN A 177 8.67 -7.35 12.77
C ASN A 177 9.65 -6.41 12.05
N GLY A 178 9.16 -5.31 11.49
CA GLY A 178 10.04 -4.27 10.94
C GLY A 178 10.76 -3.47 12.03
N THR A 179 11.76 -2.70 11.61
CA THR A 179 12.40 -1.65 12.42
C THR A 179 12.31 -0.29 11.74
N GLN A 180 12.69 0.77 12.45
CA GLN A 180 12.72 2.13 11.89
C GLN A 180 13.63 2.22 10.65
N GLN A 181 14.76 1.52 10.70
CA GLN A 181 15.76 1.45 9.62
C GLN A 181 15.32 0.49 8.51
N ASP A 182 14.82 -0.69 8.89
CA ASP A 182 14.49 -1.78 7.98
C ASP A 182 12.99 -2.11 8.05
N LYS A 183 12.18 -1.25 7.44
CA LYS A 183 10.73 -1.45 7.35
C LYS A 183 10.39 -2.66 6.48
N VAL A 184 9.34 -3.39 6.83
CA VAL A 184 8.75 -4.40 5.94
C VAL A 184 7.90 -3.71 4.89
N ILE A 185 8.05 -4.06 3.62
CA ILE A 185 7.29 -3.47 2.51
C ILE A 185 6.35 -4.51 1.93
N ILE A 186 5.06 -4.18 1.87
CA ILE A 186 4.03 -4.98 1.20
C ILE A 186 3.38 -4.15 0.09
N GLN A 187 3.49 -4.61 -1.16
CA GLN A 187 2.99 -3.91 -2.34
C GLN A 187 2.65 -4.87 -3.50
N GLY A 188 2.28 -4.34 -4.67
CA GLY A 188 2.13 -5.13 -5.89
C GLY A 188 3.45 -5.73 -6.39
N ASP A 189 3.36 -6.72 -7.28
CA ASP A 189 4.52 -7.32 -7.96
C ASP A 189 4.97 -6.55 -9.21
N ARG A 190 4.23 -5.51 -9.62
CA ARG A 190 4.64 -4.57 -10.67
C ARG A 190 5.43 -3.41 -10.09
N LEU A 191 6.74 -3.39 -10.37
CA LEU A 191 7.69 -2.47 -9.74
C LEU A 191 8.00 -1.21 -10.55
N ASP A 192 7.50 -1.13 -11.79
CA ASP A 192 7.71 0.02 -12.68
C ASP A 192 7.35 1.35 -11.98
N PRO A 193 8.09 2.47 -12.21
CA PRO A 193 7.84 3.74 -11.54
C PRO A 193 6.42 4.28 -11.75
N ASP A 194 5.85 4.06 -12.94
CA ASP A 194 4.48 4.44 -13.29
C ASP A 194 3.42 3.73 -12.43
N TYR A 195 3.79 2.61 -11.80
CA TYR A 195 2.94 1.81 -10.91
C TYR A 195 3.31 1.99 -9.43
N ALA A 196 4.30 2.82 -9.10
CA ALA A 196 4.79 2.97 -7.73
C ALA A 196 3.71 3.40 -6.72
N ASP A 197 2.69 4.14 -7.18
CA ASP A 197 1.55 4.62 -6.40
C ASP A 197 0.19 4.33 -7.09
N VAL A 198 0.12 3.31 -7.96
CA VAL A 198 -1.15 2.88 -8.56
C VAL A 198 -1.91 1.99 -7.56
N PRO A 199 -3.13 2.33 -7.13
CA PRO A 199 -3.93 1.53 -6.20
C PRO A 199 -4.53 0.27 -6.87
N GLY A 200 -4.92 -0.73 -6.07
CA GLY A 200 -5.66 -1.90 -6.56
C GLY A 200 -4.82 -2.98 -7.24
N GLN A 201 -3.50 -3.00 -7.05
CA GLN A 201 -2.59 -4.00 -7.62
C GLN A 201 -2.70 -5.39 -6.99
N TRP A 202 -3.35 -5.50 -5.83
CA TRP A 202 -3.62 -6.76 -5.12
C TRP A 202 -4.89 -6.60 -4.29
N ASP A 203 -5.47 -7.70 -3.78
CA ASP A 203 -6.77 -7.62 -3.09
C ASP A 203 -6.63 -7.11 -1.66
N LYS A 204 -6.21 -7.95 -0.71
CA LYS A 204 -6.15 -7.55 0.71
C LYS A 204 -5.30 -8.43 1.61
N ILE A 205 -4.93 -7.87 2.78
CA ILE A 205 -4.50 -8.66 3.94
C ILE A 205 -5.73 -8.80 4.82
N TRP A 206 -6.20 -10.02 5.01
CA TRP A 206 -7.41 -10.33 5.73
C TRP A 206 -7.10 -11.02 7.05
N ILE A 207 -7.26 -10.28 8.15
CA ILE A 207 -7.29 -10.80 9.50
C ILE A 207 -8.70 -11.36 9.73
N TYR A 208 -8.87 -12.66 9.43
CA TYR A 208 -10.15 -13.36 9.28
C TYR A 208 -10.92 -13.45 10.60
N PRO A 209 -12.26 -13.60 10.61
CA PRO A 209 -13.01 -13.81 11.85
C PRO A 209 -12.40 -14.93 12.72
N GLY A 210 -12.19 -14.63 14.00
CA GLY A 210 -11.63 -15.56 14.96
C GLY A 210 -10.10 -15.66 14.98
N SER A 211 -9.37 -14.99 14.07
CA SER A 211 -7.92 -14.79 14.18
C SER A 211 -7.57 -13.96 15.41
N ARG A 212 -6.35 -14.10 15.93
CA ARG A 212 -5.99 -13.54 17.25
C ARG A 212 -4.56 -13.03 17.29
N ASN A 213 -4.33 -12.02 18.12
CA ASN A 213 -3.00 -11.58 18.55
C ASN A 213 -2.05 -11.22 17.41
N SER A 214 -2.55 -10.76 16.25
CA SER A 214 -1.66 -10.31 15.17
C SER A 214 -1.02 -8.96 15.54
N TYR A 215 0.23 -8.75 15.12
CA TYR A 215 0.90 -7.48 15.28
C TYR A 215 1.70 -7.10 14.04
N ILE A 216 1.67 -5.82 13.68
CA ILE A 216 2.41 -5.26 12.56
C ILE A 216 3.16 -4.03 13.04
N ARG A 217 4.49 -4.08 12.92
CA ARG A 217 5.39 -3.04 13.39
C ARG A 217 6.30 -2.58 12.27
N ASN A 218 6.46 -1.26 12.16
CA ASN A 218 7.35 -0.61 11.20
C ASN A 218 7.20 -1.17 9.77
N ALA A 219 5.97 -1.17 9.25
CA ALA A 219 5.68 -1.65 7.90
C ALA A 219 5.16 -0.54 6.99
N ILE A 220 5.29 -0.73 5.69
CA ILE A 220 4.65 0.06 4.64
C ILE A 220 3.79 -0.90 3.82
N ILE A 221 2.48 -0.75 3.89
CA ILE A 221 1.50 -1.55 3.15
C ILE A 221 0.82 -0.63 2.15
N LYS A 222 0.97 -0.88 0.85
CA LYS A 222 0.46 0.05 -0.16
C LYS A 222 -0.09 -0.61 -1.42
N ASN A 223 -0.87 0.16 -2.18
CA ASN A 223 -1.27 -0.14 -3.55
C ASN A 223 -2.23 -1.32 -3.70
N GLY A 224 -2.93 -1.73 -2.65
CA GLY A 224 -3.94 -2.80 -2.70
C GLY A 224 -5.35 -2.27 -2.99
N ASN A 225 -6.33 -3.17 -2.97
CA ASN A 225 -7.74 -2.81 -2.92
C ASN A 225 -8.14 -2.43 -1.49
N ILE A 226 -7.89 -3.31 -0.52
CA ILE A 226 -8.04 -3.03 0.91
C ILE A 226 -6.70 -3.34 1.60
N GLY A 227 -6.14 -2.39 2.35
CA GLY A 227 -4.88 -2.60 3.06
C GLY A 227 -4.98 -3.71 4.10
N LEU A 228 -5.82 -3.49 5.11
CA LEU A 228 -6.10 -4.42 6.19
C LEU A 228 -7.61 -4.56 6.38
N GLN A 229 -8.14 -5.75 6.13
CA GLN A 229 -9.49 -6.11 6.55
C GLN A 229 -9.40 -6.89 7.86
N VAL A 230 -10.04 -6.40 8.92
CA VAL A 230 -9.97 -6.98 10.26
C VAL A 230 -11.36 -7.28 10.78
N ASP A 231 -11.71 -8.55 10.82
CA ASP A 231 -13.04 -9.02 11.20
C ASP A 231 -13.11 -9.47 12.67
N THR A 232 -14.33 -9.75 13.11
CA THR A 232 -14.68 -10.00 14.52
C THR A 232 -13.90 -11.16 15.14
N VAL A 233 -13.44 -10.98 16.38
CA VAL A 233 -12.80 -12.04 17.20
C VAL A 233 -13.84 -12.97 17.83
N ALA A 234 -13.45 -14.23 18.03
CA ALA A 234 -14.34 -15.25 18.59
C ALA A 234 -14.53 -15.15 20.13
N GLY A 235 -13.68 -14.40 20.84
CA GLY A 235 -13.66 -14.34 22.31
C GLY A 235 -13.57 -12.91 22.87
N PRO A 236 -14.22 -12.62 24.02
CA PRO A 236 -14.03 -11.35 24.74
C PRO A 236 -12.57 -11.20 25.22
N GLY A 237 -11.97 -10.02 25.03
CA GLY A 237 -10.64 -9.69 25.57
C GLY A 237 -9.45 -9.95 24.64
N ASP A 238 -9.64 -10.71 23.56
CA ASP A 238 -8.60 -10.94 22.55
C ASP A 238 -8.52 -9.73 21.60
N SER A 239 -7.35 -9.09 21.51
CA SER A 239 -7.11 -8.12 20.44
C SER A 239 -6.87 -8.86 19.12
N THR A 240 -7.47 -8.33 18.06
CA THR A 240 -7.34 -8.89 16.72
C THR A 240 -6.03 -8.45 16.08
N LEU A 241 -5.70 -7.15 16.23
CA LEU A 241 -4.56 -6.54 15.57
C LEU A 241 -3.96 -5.37 16.39
N TYR A 242 -2.65 -5.40 16.55
CA TYR A 242 -1.84 -4.27 17.01
C TYR A 242 -1.01 -3.68 15.87
N LEU A 243 -1.05 -2.35 15.73
CA LEU A 243 -0.26 -1.62 14.74
C LEU A 243 0.68 -0.63 15.44
N GLU A 244 1.95 -0.63 15.08
CA GLU A 244 2.93 0.34 15.58
C GLU A 244 3.78 0.86 14.41
N ASN A 245 4.00 2.17 14.34
CA ASN A 245 4.91 2.81 13.39
C ASN A 245 4.68 2.41 11.92
N THR A 246 3.42 2.11 11.57
CA THR A 246 3.07 1.49 10.28
C THR A 246 2.32 2.47 9.40
N ILE A 247 2.66 2.45 8.10
CA ILE A 247 2.01 3.23 7.06
C ILE A 247 1.16 2.30 6.22
N VAL A 248 -0.13 2.61 6.08
CA VAL A 248 -1.04 1.92 5.15
C VAL A 248 -1.66 2.95 4.22
N LYS A 249 -1.35 2.90 2.93
CA LYS A 249 -1.73 3.98 2.01
C LYS A 249 -2.05 3.53 0.59
N THR A 250 -2.69 4.41 -0.17
CA THR A 250 -2.90 4.24 -1.62
C THR A 250 -3.71 2.98 -1.93
N MET A 251 -4.93 2.91 -1.40
CA MET A 251 -5.83 1.76 -1.58
C MET A 251 -7.02 2.14 -2.46
N THR A 252 -7.51 1.22 -3.29
CA THR A 252 -8.72 1.50 -4.09
C THR A 252 -9.95 1.71 -3.20
N ALA A 253 -10.08 0.93 -2.12
CA ALA A 253 -11.18 1.03 -1.16
C ALA A 253 -10.74 1.65 0.18
N ASN A 254 -10.18 0.87 1.11
CA ASN A 254 -9.86 1.32 2.47
C ASN A 254 -8.42 0.98 2.87
N ALA A 255 -7.78 1.84 3.66
CA ALA A 255 -6.55 1.45 4.37
C ALA A 255 -6.90 0.44 5.47
N LEU A 256 -7.94 0.74 6.26
CA LEU A 256 -8.47 -0.14 7.29
C LEU A 256 -9.97 -0.37 7.09
N LEU A 257 -10.36 -1.64 6.89
CA LEU A 257 -11.75 -2.07 6.96
C LEU A 257 -11.95 -2.92 8.23
N LEU A 258 -12.54 -2.32 9.25
CA LEU A 258 -12.65 -2.87 10.59
C LEU A 258 -14.09 -3.28 10.88
N ARG A 259 -14.33 -4.55 11.20
CA ARG A 259 -15.69 -5.12 11.29
C ARG A 259 -15.90 -5.87 12.61
N GLY A 260 -16.43 -5.17 13.60
CA GLY A 260 -16.70 -5.77 14.90
C GLY A 260 -15.46 -6.34 15.60
N SER A 261 -14.27 -5.80 15.31
CA SER A 261 -12.97 -6.28 15.76
C SER A 261 -12.41 -5.45 16.91
N THR A 262 -11.22 -5.82 17.41
CA THR A 262 -10.49 -5.06 18.42
C THR A 262 -9.11 -4.67 17.90
N VAL A 263 -8.87 -3.38 17.66
CA VAL A 263 -7.62 -2.87 17.07
C VAL A 263 -7.03 -1.75 17.92
N SER A 264 -5.72 -1.79 18.14
CA SER A 264 -4.97 -0.67 18.72
C SER A 264 -3.84 -0.27 17.79
N ALA A 265 -3.77 1.01 17.44
CA ALA A 265 -2.77 1.56 16.54
C ALA A 265 -2.03 2.74 17.19
N TYR A 266 -0.70 2.72 17.09
CA TYR A 266 0.19 3.70 17.71
C TYR A 266 1.13 4.25 16.64
N ASN A 267 1.18 5.58 16.53
CA ASN A 267 2.14 6.27 15.66
C ASN A 267 2.05 5.83 14.19
N CYS A 268 0.82 5.72 13.67
CA CYS A 268 0.53 5.19 12.34
C CYS A 268 0.08 6.27 11.35
N VAL A 269 0.26 6.00 10.06
CA VAL A 269 -0.27 6.82 8.97
C VAL A 269 -1.21 5.97 8.13
N PHE A 270 -2.46 6.39 8.02
CA PHE A 270 -3.45 5.78 7.15
C PHE A 270 -3.86 6.81 6.10
N ALA A 271 -3.70 6.51 4.82
CA ALA A 271 -3.86 7.56 3.83
C ALA A 271 -4.32 7.18 2.42
N ASN A 272 -4.90 8.17 1.76
CA ASN A 272 -5.14 8.23 0.31
C ASN A 272 -5.88 7.00 -0.23
N CYS A 273 -7.18 6.92 0.01
CA CYS A 273 -8.00 5.79 -0.41
C CYS A 273 -9.22 6.26 -1.21
N GLY A 274 -9.69 5.44 -2.15
CA GLY A 274 -10.84 5.78 -3.01
C GLY A 274 -12.19 5.82 -2.28
N SER A 275 -12.32 5.08 -1.17
CA SER A 275 -13.43 5.19 -0.20
C SER A 275 -12.93 5.84 1.09
N SER A 276 -13.57 5.56 2.23
CA SER A 276 -13.04 5.94 3.54
C SER A 276 -11.64 5.38 3.75
N VAL A 277 -10.74 6.13 4.39
CA VAL A 277 -9.44 5.59 4.79
C VAL A 277 -9.64 4.52 5.87
N VAL A 278 -10.51 4.81 6.83
CA VAL A 278 -10.88 3.90 7.92
C VAL A 278 -12.39 3.76 7.99
N SER A 279 -12.87 2.53 7.81
CA SER A 279 -14.27 2.15 8.01
C SER A 279 -14.36 1.27 9.24
N ILE A 280 -15.00 1.76 10.29
CA ILE A 280 -15.37 0.99 11.48
C ILE A 280 -16.84 0.60 11.35
N LEU A 281 -17.10 -0.68 11.14
CA LEU A 281 -18.44 -1.20 10.89
C LEU A 281 -18.83 -2.23 11.94
N TYR A 282 -20.12 -2.26 12.25
CA TYR A 282 -20.74 -3.33 13.05
C TYR A 282 -20.16 -3.48 14.46
N GLY A 283 -19.73 -2.37 15.07
CA GLY A 283 -19.22 -2.33 16.44
C GLY A 283 -17.73 -2.65 16.56
N GLY A 284 -17.27 -2.95 17.77
CA GLY A 284 -15.89 -3.28 18.09
C GLY A 284 -15.25 -2.33 19.10
N ASN A 285 -13.95 -2.47 19.32
CA ASN A 285 -13.16 -1.64 20.22
C ASN A 285 -11.89 -1.14 19.52
N TYR A 286 -11.74 0.16 19.36
CA TYR A 286 -10.71 0.75 18.52
C TYR A 286 -9.96 1.85 19.27
N LYS A 287 -8.64 1.81 19.24
CA LYS A 287 -7.81 2.84 19.86
C LYS A 287 -6.73 3.29 18.90
N PHE A 288 -6.64 4.59 18.69
CA PHE A 288 -5.64 5.22 17.86
C PHE A 288 -4.92 6.29 18.67
N PHE A 289 -3.59 6.25 18.63
CA PHE A 289 -2.74 7.17 19.36
C PHE A 289 -1.72 7.78 18.41
N ASN A 290 -1.56 9.12 18.45
CA ASN A 290 -0.60 9.87 17.63
C ASN A 290 -0.59 9.40 16.17
N SER A 291 -1.78 9.25 15.59
CA SER A 291 -1.95 8.70 14.23
C SER A 291 -2.51 9.76 13.28
N THR A 292 -2.02 9.74 12.04
CA THR A 292 -2.45 10.64 10.96
C THR A 292 -3.36 9.88 10.01
N PHE A 293 -4.55 10.42 9.78
CA PHE A 293 -5.51 9.97 8.78
C PHE A 293 -5.65 11.08 7.73
N ALA A 294 -5.14 10.81 6.53
CA ALA A 294 -5.05 11.83 5.48
C ALA A 294 -5.68 11.33 4.18
N ASN A 295 -6.51 12.12 3.50
CA ASN A 295 -7.03 11.69 2.20
C ASN A 295 -7.12 12.83 1.20
N PHE A 296 -6.26 12.72 0.19
CA PHE A 296 -6.09 13.66 -0.91
C PHE A 296 -6.29 12.95 -2.25
N TRP A 297 -7.22 11.98 -2.29
CA TRP A 297 -7.48 11.12 -3.44
C TRP A 297 -7.59 11.90 -4.76
N GLN A 298 -6.79 11.48 -5.75
CA GLN A 298 -6.75 12.08 -7.10
C GLN A 298 -7.27 11.13 -8.19
N ASN A 299 -7.44 9.84 -7.89
CA ASN A 299 -7.84 8.82 -8.87
C ASN A 299 -9.37 8.71 -8.95
N GLY A 300 -10.04 9.85 -9.16
CA GLY A 300 -11.51 9.97 -9.22
C GLY A 300 -12.10 10.75 -8.05
N THR A 301 -13.43 10.77 -7.96
CA THR A 301 -14.16 11.53 -6.93
C THR A 301 -14.47 10.65 -5.73
N ARG A 302 -14.00 11.03 -4.53
CA ARG A 302 -14.34 10.37 -3.27
C ARG A 302 -15.57 11.00 -2.63
N GLN A 303 -16.57 10.18 -2.32
CA GLN A 303 -17.79 10.61 -1.61
C GLN A 303 -17.73 10.34 -0.10
N ASP A 304 -17.05 9.28 0.30
CA ASP A 304 -17.00 8.86 1.69
C ASP A 304 -16.06 9.74 2.53
N PRO A 305 -16.36 9.99 3.82
CA PRO A 305 -15.45 10.66 4.75
C PRO A 305 -14.18 9.82 5.04
N ILE A 306 -13.09 10.43 5.52
CA ILE A 306 -11.88 9.69 5.94
C ILE A 306 -12.21 8.61 6.96
N LEU A 307 -12.96 8.98 7.99
CA LEU A 307 -13.38 8.08 9.07
C LEU A 307 -14.89 7.88 9.00
N PHE A 308 -15.32 6.65 8.74
CA PHE A 308 -16.72 6.27 8.82
C PHE A 308 -16.94 5.27 9.95
N MET A 309 -17.96 5.50 10.79
CA MET A 309 -18.26 4.66 11.94
C MET A 309 -19.73 4.26 11.98
N ASN A 310 -19.98 2.96 12.17
CA ASN A 310 -21.30 2.37 12.31
C ASN A 310 -21.27 1.19 13.31
N ASN A 311 -22.36 1.00 14.05
CA ASN A 311 -22.48 -0.05 15.07
C ASN A 311 -23.58 -1.08 14.84
N TYR A 312 -24.18 -1.16 13.65
CA TYR A 312 -25.29 -2.07 13.37
C TYR A 312 -25.24 -2.71 11.97
N TYR A 313 -25.71 -3.95 11.88
CA TYR A 313 -25.98 -4.59 10.60
C TYR A 313 -27.43 -5.07 10.59
N LEU A 314 -28.24 -4.57 9.65
CA LEU A 314 -29.69 -4.74 9.66
C LEU A 314 -30.26 -4.29 11.03
N ASN A 315 -30.89 -5.19 11.79
CA ASN A 315 -31.45 -4.90 13.11
C ASN A 315 -30.51 -5.30 14.27
N GLY A 316 -29.31 -5.80 13.97
CA GLY A 316 -28.33 -6.24 14.96
C GLY A 316 -27.43 -5.09 15.40
N VAL A 317 -27.65 -4.55 16.60
CA VAL A 317 -26.83 -3.46 17.16
C VAL A 317 -25.75 -4.01 18.10
N ARG A 318 -24.50 -3.64 17.86
CA ARG A 318 -23.32 -4.04 18.64
C ARG A 318 -22.71 -2.84 19.36
N GLN A 319 -22.00 -3.09 20.46
CA GLN A 319 -21.22 -2.05 21.13
C GLN A 319 -20.08 -1.61 20.21
N LEU A 320 -19.89 -0.31 20.08
CA LEU A 320 -18.74 0.34 19.47
C LEU A 320 -18.12 1.26 20.53
N GLU A 321 -16.84 1.04 20.80
CA GLU A 321 -16.01 1.94 21.60
C GLU A 321 -14.84 2.36 20.73
N SER A 322 -14.62 3.68 20.57
CA SER A 322 -13.46 4.18 19.84
C SER A 322 -12.79 5.36 20.54
N TYR A 323 -11.46 5.35 20.59
CA TYR A 323 -10.66 6.40 21.21
C TYR A 323 -9.60 6.88 20.21
N PHE A 324 -9.46 8.20 20.08
CA PHE A 324 -8.50 8.87 19.21
C PHE A 324 -7.73 9.92 20.01
N GLY A 325 -6.53 9.57 20.47
CA GLY A 325 -5.67 10.44 21.27
C GLY A 325 -4.55 11.04 20.42
N ASN A 326 -4.36 12.37 20.46
CA ASN A 326 -3.35 13.06 19.66
C ASN A 326 -3.45 12.78 18.14
N CYS A 327 -4.66 12.56 17.64
CA CYS A 327 -4.88 12.18 16.24
C CYS A 327 -5.12 13.37 15.32
N LEU A 328 -4.83 13.18 14.04
CA LEU A 328 -5.02 14.18 12.99
C LEU A 328 -5.85 13.56 11.87
N ILE A 329 -7.04 14.11 11.59
CA ILE A 329 -7.94 13.69 10.51
C ILE A 329 -8.15 14.88 9.57
N TYR A 330 -7.59 14.80 8.37
CA TYR A 330 -7.64 15.92 7.41
C TYR A 330 -7.59 15.46 5.95
N GLY A 331 -8.45 16.01 5.10
CA GLY A 331 -8.48 15.70 3.67
C GLY A 331 -9.20 16.76 2.85
N ASN A 332 -9.51 16.40 1.60
CA ASN A 332 -10.12 17.30 0.62
C ASN A 332 -11.61 17.56 0.84
N ASN A 333 -12.33 16.71 1.59
CA ASN A 333 -13.76 16.92 1.82
C ASN A 333 -13.96 17.85 3.03
N ASP A 334 -15.06 18.60 3.03
CA ASP A 334 -15.36 19.51 4.14
C ASP A 334 -15.84 18.77 5.40
N GLN A 335 -16.39 17.56 5.24
CA GLN A 335 -16.79 16.67 6.32
C GLN A 335 -16.04 15.34 6.22
N GLU A 336 -15.00 15.14 7.05
CA GLU A 336 -14.16 13.94 7.02
C GLU A 336 -14.50 12.89 8.09
N ILE A 337 -15.61 13.10 8.81
CA ILE A 337 -16.12 12.18 9.82
C ILE A 337 -17.59 11.86 9.53
N GLY A 338 -17.88 10.58 9.28
CA GLY A 338 -19.24 10.06 9.15
C GLY A 338 -19.59 9.16 10.33
N ILE A 339 -20.75 9.39 10.92
CA ILE A 339 -21.26 8.58 12.03
C ILE A 339 -22.69 8.16 11.68
N ASP A 340 -22.92 6.85 11.65
CA ASP A 340 -24.21 6.24 11.41
C ASP A 340 -24.52 5.28 12.56
N SER A 341 -25.25 5.79 13.56
CA SER A 341 -25.65 5.05 14.75
C SER A 341 -27.08 4.53 14.64
N PHE A 342 -27.36 3.33 15.14
CA PHE A 342 -28.75 2.88 15.26
C PHE A 342 -29.53 3.75 16.26
N PRO A 343 -30.74 4.24 15.92
CA PRO A 343 -31.51 5.13 16.77
C PRO A 343 -31.69 4.57 18.19
N LEU A 344 -31.51 5.43 19.20
CA LEU A 344 -31.73 5.14 20.63
C LEU A 344 -30.86 4.02 21.22
N SER A 345 -29.83 3.54 20.50
CA SER A 345 -29.12 2.33 20.93
C SER A 345 -28.07 2.53 22.02
N ASN A 346 -27.69 3.77 22.38
CA ASN A 346 -26.62 4.16 23.32
C ASN A 346 -25.34 3.30 23.32
N LYS A 347 -25.07 2.61 22.20
CA LYS A 347 -24.05 1.59 22.00
C LYS A 347 -22.96 2.04 21.04
N LEU A 348 -23.01 3.26 20.54
CA LEU A 348 -21.96 3.86 19.70
C LEU A 348 -21.28 4.97 20.49
N ASN A 349 -20.13 4.66 21.05
CA ASN A 349 -19.29 5.59 21.80
C ASN A 349 -17.99 5.84 21.05
N PHE A 350 -17.62 7.12 20.99
CA PHE A 350 -16.36 7.56 20.44
C PHE A 350 -15.85 8.72 21.28
N TYR A 351 -14.52 8.87 21.37
CA TYR A 351 -13.89 9.95 22.09
C TYR A 351 -12.63 10.42 21.36
N PHE A 352 -12.61 11.69 20.97
CA PHE A 352 -11.45 12.39 20.45
C PHE A 352 -10.82 13.22 21.56
N ASP A 353 -9.57 12.92 21.89
CA ASP A 353 -8.82 13.54 22.97
C ASP A 353 -7.56 14.19 22.40
N HIS A 354 -7.56 15.52 22.30
CA HIS A 354 -6.54 16.30 21.59
C HIS A 354 -6.44 15.84 20.14
N ALA A 355 -7.22 16.45 19.25
CA ALA A 355 -7.23 16.06 17.84
C ALA A 355 -7.49 17.23 16.91
N LEU A 356 -6.95 17.14 15.69
CA LEU A 356 -7.26 18.04 14.60
C LEU A 356 -8.25 17.35 13.66
N LEU A 357 -9.43 17.92 13.49
CA LEU A 357 -10.53 17.31 12.74
C LEU A 357 -11.01 18.24 11.62
N LYS A 358 -10.94 17.77 10.38
CA LYS A 358 -11.57 18.43 9.21
C LYS A 358 -13.06 18.12 9.18
N VAL A 359 -13.87 19.08 9.60
CA VAL A 359 -15.34 18.95 9.69
C VAL A 359 -16.00 20.30 9.40
N GLU A 360 -17.27 20.26 9.00
CA GLU A 360 -18.04 21.47 8.76
C GLU A 360 -18.20 22.30 10.05
N SER A 361 -18.42 23.60 9.89
CA SER A 361 -18.63 24.51 11.02
C SER A 361 -19.85 24.16 11.88
N THR A 362 -20.82 23.45 11.31
CA THR A 362 -22.05 22.97 11.95
C THR A 362 -21.85 21.67 12.74
N PHE A 363 -20.79 20.91 12.48
CA PHE A 363 -20.50 19.68 13.18
C PHE A 363 -20.10 19.98 14.63
N SER A 364 -20.73 19.34 15.62
CA SER A 364 -20.39 19.58 17.02
C SER A 364 -19.06 18.93 17.38
N THR A 365 -18.16 19.71 17.97
CA THR A 365 -16.88 19.23 18.53
C THR A 365 -16.68 19.70 19.97
N SER A 366 -17.78 20.08 20.65
CA SER A 366 -17.78 20.66 22.00
C SER A 366 -18.46 19.78 23.03
N THR A 367 -19.10 18.67 22.62
CA THR A 367 -19.73 17.71 23.54
C THR A 367 -18.65 17.02 24.38
N PRO A 368 -18.55 17.27 25.70
CA PRO A 368 -17.40 16.85 26.49
C PRO A 368 -17.21 15.32 26.60
N PHE A 369 -18.30 14.56 26.41
CA PHE A 369 -18.26 13.09 26.40
C PHE A 369 -17.68 12.50 25.10
N HIS A 370 -17.53 13.30 24.06
CA HIS A 370 -17.03 12.88 22.75
C HIS A 370 -15.76 13.61 22.32
N TYR A 371 -15.50 14.77 22.89
CA TYR A 371 -14.46 15.68 22.42
C TYR A 371 -13.77 16.36 23.59
N ASN A 372 -12.43 16.38 23.54
CA ASN A 372 -11.58 17.15 24.43
C ASN A 372 -10.46 17.81 23.60
N ALA A 373 -10.25 19.11 23.81
CA ALA A 373 -9.20 19.91 23.16
C ALA A 373 -9.12 19.71 21.62
N ILE A 374 -10.22 19.98 20.91
CA ILE A 374 -10.28 19.79 19.44
C ILE A 374 -9.84 21.04 18.68
N VAL A 375 -8.86 20.86 17.79
CA VAL A 375 -8.53 21.82 16.73
C VAL A 375 -9.46 21.54 15.55
N ARG A 376 -10.57 22.28 15.47
CA ARG A 376 -11.48 22.17 14.33
C ARG A 376 -10.85 22.82 13.09
N SER A 377 -10.76 22.07 12.00
CA SER A 377 -10.38 22.57 10.69
C SER A 377 -11.59 22.69 9.77
N THR A 378 -11.68 23.82 9.06
CA THR A 378 -12.68 24.07 8.01
C THR A 378 -11.96 24.43 6.70
N SER A 379 -12.66 24.66 5.59
CA SER A 379 -12.05 24.97 4.30
C SER A 379 -11.14 26.21 4.32
N ASN A 380 -11.38 27.14 5.25
CA ASN A 380 -10.68 28.43 5.33
C ASN A 380 -9.92 28.65 6.64
N SER A 381 -9.80 27.64 7.51
CA SER A 381 -9.13 27.80 8.80
C SER A 381 -8.52 26.50 9.29
N ASN A 382 -7.40 26.64 10.00
CA ASN A 382 -6.61 25.59 10.61
C ASN A 382 -6.20 24.49 9.62
N SER A 383 -4.92 24.42 9.31
CA SER A 383 -4.37 23.43 8.40
C SER A 383 -3.21 22.69 9.06
N PRO A 384 -3.08 21.38 8.88
CA PRO A 384 -1.90 20.65 9.34
C PRO A 384 -0.65 21.06 8.56
N GLY A 385 -0.77 21.74 7.41
CA GLY A 385 0.38 22.22 6.66
C GLY A 385 1.32 21.09 6.21
N PHE A 386 0.72 20.02 5.66
CA PHE A 386 1.46 18.89 5.11
C PHE A 386 2.42 19.33 4.00
N ALA A 387 3.60 18.70 3.95
CA ALA A 387 4.68 19.03 3.01
C ALA A 387 4.26 18.83 1.55
N ASP A 388 3.76 17.64 1.21
CA ASP A 388 3.33 17.34 -0.16
C ASP A 388 2.30 16.20 -0.17
N PRO A 389 1.04 16.48 0.21
CA PRO A 389 0.01 15.46 0.33
C PRO A 389 -0.38 14.83 -1.01
N ALA A 390 -0.14 15.50 -2.14
CA ALA A 390 -0.39 14.97 -3.48
C ALA A 390 0.56 13.80 -3.80
N ASN A 391 1.79 13.85 -3.30
CA ASN A 391 2.80 12.79 -3.44
C ASN A 391 2.93 11.93 -2.18
N ASN A 392 1.83 11.76 -1.42
CA ASN A 392 1.77 10.92 -0.21
C ASN A 392 2.77 11.32 0.91
N ASN A 393 3.14 12.60 1.00
CA ASN A 393 4.00 13.13 2.06
C ASN A 393 3.19 13.98 3.06
N TYR A 394 2.92 13.38 4.22
CA TYR A 394 2.10 13.95 5.30
C TYR A 394 2.92 14.50 6.47
N LYS A 395 4.23 14.74 6.27
CA LYS A 395 5.04 15.45 7.27
C LYS A 395 4.54 16.87 7.43
N LEU A 396 4.63 17.41 8.63
CA LEU A 396 4.27 18.80 8.92
C LEU A 396 5.45 19.71 8.51
N ASP A 397 5.26 20.60 7.54
CA ASP A 397 6.34 21.49 7.06
C ASP A 397 6.05 22.98 7.28
N SER A 398 4.78 23.35 7.39
CA SER A 398 4.38 24.74 7.64
C SER A 398 4.68 25.21 9.07
N LEU A 399 5.29 26.39 9.22
CA LEU A 399 5.46 27.08 10.51
C LEU A 399 4.12 27.47 11.17
N ASN A 400 3.06 27.60 10.38
CA ASN A 400 1.72 27.95 10.86
C ASN A 400 0.81 26.72 10.96
N SER A 401 1.39 25.51 11.01
CA SER A 401 0.60 24.28 11.15
C SER A 401 -0.20 24.30 12.45
N SER A 402 -1.50 24.04 12.35
CA SER A 402 -2.40 23.94 13.48
C SER A 402 -2.29 22.58 14.22
N ALA A 403 -1.41 21.70 13.75
CA ALA A 403 -1.08 20.46 14.44
C ALA A 403 0.07 20.63 15.45
N ILE A 404 0.85 21.71 15.34
CA ILE A 404 2.06 21.92 16.16
C ILE A 404 1.71 22.23 17.62
N ASP A 405 2.35 21.54 18.57
CA ASP A 405 2.21 21.79 20.02
C ASP A 405 0.76 21.69 20.56
N TYR A 406 -0.13 20.99 19.87
CA TYR A 406 -1.53 20.79 20.29
C TYR A 406 -1.84 19.41 20.88
N GLY A 407 -0.89 18.47 20.82
CA GLY A 407 -1.05 17.16 21.43
C GLY A 407 -0.90 17.20 22.95
N SER A 408 -1.41 16.15 23.60
CA SER A 408 -1.30 15.95 25.04
C SER A 408 -0.10 15.08 25.41
N MET A 409 0.69 15.57 26.36
CA MET A 409 1.72 14.77 27.05
C MET A 409 1.14 13.59 27.84
N SER A 410 -0.10 13.65 28.33
CA SER A 410 -0.69 12.51 29.07
C SER A 410 -0.92 11.31 28.17
N VAL A 411 -1.30 11.55 26.91
CA VAL A 411 -1.45 10.51 25.89
C VAL A 411 -0.10 9.88 25.55
N LEU A 412 0.96 10.68 25.36
CA LEU A 412 2.31 10.17 25.14
C LEU A 412 2.80 9.32 26.33
N ASN A 413 2.67 9.85 27.54
CA ASN A 413 3.17 9.23 28.77
C ASN A 413 2.43 7.93 29.13
N ALA A 414 1.26 7.67 28.53
CA ALA A 414 0.57 6.39 28.67
C ALA A 414 1.30 5.25 27.92
N PHE A 415 2.03 5.56 26.85
CA PHE A 415 2.72 4.58 26.00
C PHE A 415 4.13 5.06 25.57
N PRO A 416 5.02 5.39 26.52
CA PRO A 416 6.30 6.03 26.22
C PRO A 416 7.24 5.16 25.37
N ALA A 417 7.10 3.83 25.43
CA ALA A 417 7.92 2.91 24.64
C ALA A 417 7.71 3.03 23.12
N VAL A 418 6.55 3.51 22.67
CA VAL A 418 6.20 3.63 21.24
C VAL A 418 5.91 5.07 20.82
N LEU A 419 5.46 5.94 21.74
CA LEU A 419 5.06 7.31 21.39
C LEU A 419 6.12 8.39 21.66
N ASN A 420 7.21 8.08 22.38
CA ASN A 420 8.31 9.02 22.64
C ASN A 420 9.09 9.42 21.39
N THR A 421 8.91 8.70 20.27
CA THR A 421 9.42 9.11 18.96
C THR A 421 8.30 9.07 17.93
N ASP A 422 8.41 9.92 16.92
CA ASP A 422 7.52 9.92 15.76
C ASP A 422 7.82 8.79 14.79
N ILE A 423 7.05 8.70 13.70
CA ILE A 423 7.16 7.62 12.73
C ILE A 423 8.47 7.66 11.91
N ASP A 424 9.20 8.78 11.98
CA ASP A 424 10.52 8.97 11.41
C ASP A 424 11.65 8.76 12.45
N GLY A 425 11.30 8.52 13.72
CA GLY A 425 12.23 8.31 14.83
C GLY A 425 12.66 9.61 15.52
N ILE A 426 12.01 10.74 15.25
CA ILE A 426 12.27 12.03 15.89
C ILE A 426 11.66 12.02 17.28
N THR A 427 12.40 12.45 18.31
CA THR A 427 11.89 12.44 19.69
C THR A 427 10.72 13.40 19.88
N ARG A 428 9.77 13.06 20.75
CA ARG A 428 8.65 13.91 21.13
C ARG A 428 8.73 14.32 22.60
N PRO A 429 8.28 15.54 22.97
CA PRO A 429 8.02 16.65 22.06
C PRO A 429 9.32 17.30 21.57
N GLN A 430 9.32 17.92 20.39
CA GLN A 430 10.43 18.81 19.99
C GLN A 430 10.31 20.23 20.57
N ARG A 431 9.13 20.60 21.07
CA ARG A 431 8.80 21.92 21.61
C ARG A 431 8.05 21.80 22.96
N ALA A 432 7.01 22.60 23.18
CA ALA A 432 6.32 22.70 24.46
C ALA A 432 5.38 21.52 24.72
N GLN A 433 4.77 21.01 23.66
CA GLN A 433 3.84 19.86 23.63
C GLN A 433 4.12 19.04 22.36
N PRO A 434 3.67 17.78 22.28
CA PRO A 434 3.82 17.03 21.05
C PRO A 434 2.94 17.58 19.94
N ASP A 435 3.36 17.37 18.70
CA ASP A 435 2.51 17.67 17.56
C ASP A 435 1.40 16.60 17.43
N LEU A 436 0.26 17.00 16.85
CA LEU A 436 -0.83 16.08 16.55
C LEU A 436 -0.48 15.19 15.34
N GLY A 437 -0.85 13.92 15.42
CA GLY A 437 -0.60 12.93 14.37
C GLY A 437 0.72 12.19 14.55
N ALA A 438 1.18 11.57 13.45
CA ALA A 438 2.29 10.61 13.42
C ALA A 438 3.68 11.24 13.19
N TYR A 439 3.75 12.54 12.88
CA TYR A 439 4.99 13.24 12.58
C TYR A 439 5.21 14.38 13.57
N GLU A 440 6.46 14.57 13.96
CA GLU A 440 6.91 15.69 14.77
C GLU A 440 7.70 16.67 13.89
N ARG A 441 7.32 17.95 13.89
CA ARG A 441 8.01 18.97 13.10
C ARG A 441 9.26 19.45 13.84
N GLN A 442 10.40 19.48 13.15
CA GLN A 442 11.65 20.06 13.66
C GLN A 442 11.72 21.59 13.51
#